data_AF-A0A7S2HP70-F1
#
_entry.id   AF-A0A7S2HP70-F1
#
_cell.length_a   1.000
_cell.length_b   1.000
_cell.length_c   1.000
_cell.angle_alpha   90.00
_cell.angle_beta   90.00
_cell.angle_gamma   90.00
#
_symmetry.space_group_name_H-M   'P 1'
#
loop_
_entity.id
_entity.type
_entity.pdbx_description
1 polymer ?
#
loop_
_entity_poly.entity_id
_entity_poly.type
_entity_poly.pdbx_seq_one_letter_code
_entity_poly.pdbx_strand_id
1 'polypeptide(L)'
;HVLEQSAVTITKTGDVIAQFTVNLPARGRSILAYKAIDIFDKVIPQFVSQSLIYKAMNGQELEYHVKCVEDQDWLRKELEGRGLVGFVVDGAVLPRASGADDVPMKDSREDKVVRFQSPDTLRTSFELPNLQKTISGMGIPKGITLIVGGGFHGKSTLLSALQLGIYDKIPKDGREFVVCDDKSVKIRAEDGR
;
A
#
# COMPACT_ATOMS: atom_id res chain seq x y z
N HIS A 1 -0.61 -3.28 -1.49
CA HIS A 1 -1.63 -2.85 -0.53
C HIS A 1 -1.40 -3.55 0.79
N VAL A 2 -1.81 -2.92 1.89
CA VAL A 2 -1.90 -3.58 3.20
C VAL A 2 -3.37 -3.88 3.43
N LEU A 3 -3.70 -5.17 3.54
CA LEU A 3 -5.07 -5.66 3.67
C LEU A 3 -5.12 -6.64 4.83
N GLU A 4 -6.25 -6.66 5.53
CA GLU A 4 -6.53 -7.75 6.46
C GLU A 4 -6.60 -9.07 5.67
N GLN A 5 -5.81 -10.06 6.09
CA GLN A 5 -5.72 -11.35 5.44
C GLN A 5 -5.65 -12.46 6.48
N SER A 6 -6.23 -13.62 6.15
CA SER A 6 -6.12 -14.83 6.98
C SER A 6 -4.72 -15.45 6.96
N ALA A 7 -3.87 -15.04 6.02
CA ALA A 7 -2.51 -15.57 5.86
C ALA A 7 -1.65 -15.36 7.11
N VAL A 8 -1.82 -14.24 7.81
CA VAL A 8 -1.14 -13.97 9.09
C VAL A 8 -2.13 -13.31 10.04
N THR A 9 -2.26 -13.85 11.24
CA THR A 9 -3.15 -13.32 12.29
C THR A 9 -2.40 -13.23 13.60
N ILE A 10 -2.55 -12.09 14.29
CA ILE A 10 -2.06 -11.91 15.66
C ILE A 10 -3.25 -12.06 16.60
N THR A 11 -3.17 -13.04 17.50
CA THR A 11 -4.23 -13.32 18.46
C THR A 11 -4.22 -12.33 19.62
N LYS A 12 -5.30 -12.30 20.42
CA LYS A 12 -5.39 -11.45 21.61
C LYS A 12 -4.33 -11.77 22.69
N THR A 13 -3.80 -12.99 22.69
CA THR A 13 -2.72 -13.43 23.59
C THR A 13 -1.33 -13.04 23.09
N GLY A 14 -1.22 -12.49 21.87
CA GLY A 14 0.03 -12.10 21.24
C GLY A 14 0.64 -13.18 20.35
N ASP A 15 -0.01 -14.36 20.22
CA ASP A 15 0.48 -15.42 19.33
C ASP A 15 0.32 -15.02 17.86
N VAL A 16 1.36 -15.29 17.07
CA VAL A 16 1.37 -15.06 15.62
C VAL A 16 1.07 -16.38 14.91
N ILE A 17 -0.04 -16.42 14.17
CA ILE A 17 -0.45 -17.56 13.37
C ILE A 17 -0.18 -17.23 11.91
N ALA A 18 0.70 -18.00 11.27
CA ALA A 18 0.96 -17.92 9.84
C ALA A 18 0.39 -19.15 9.11
N GLN A 19 -0.44 -18.91 8.12
CA GLN A 19 -1.03 -19.93 7.26
C GLN A 19 -0.35 -19.91 5.89
N PHE A 20 0.23 -21.04 5.49
CA PHE A 20 0.94 -21.17 4.23
C PHE A 20 0.79 -22.57 3.67
N THR A 21 1.07 -22.71 2.37
CA THR A 21 1.00 -23.99 1.66
C THR A 21 2.39 -24.59 1.54
N VAL A 22 2.50 -25.89 1.81
CA VAL A 22 3.73 -26.66 1.61
C VAL A 22 3.49 -27.70 0.52
N ASN A 23 4.23 -27.58 -0.59
CA ASN A 23 4.22 -28.59 -1.64
C ASN A 23 5.13 -29.76 -1.23
N LEU A 24 4.52 -30.89 -0.84
CA LEU A 24 5.27 -32.05 -0.38
C LEU A 24 6.07 -32.70 -1.52
N PRO A 25 7.34 -33.08 -1.28
CA PRO A 25 8.22 -33.54 -2.34
C PRO A 25 7.89 -34.97 -2.77
N ALA A 26 7.88 -35.20 -4.09
CA ALA A 26 7.65 -36.50 -4.71
C ALA A 26 8.59 -36.74 -5.90
N ARG A 27 8.83 -38.01 -6.22
CA ARG A 27 9.46 -38.46 -7.47
C ARG A 27 8.42 -39.27 -8.24
N GLY A 28 7.77 -38.63 -9.20
CA GLY A 28 6.58 -39.21 -9.85
C GLY A 28 5.44 -39.35 -8.83
N ARG A 29 5.00 -40.58 -8.57
CA ARG A 29 3.96 -40.89 -7.57
C ARG A 29 4.51 -41.39 -6.23
N SER A 30 5.85 -41.42 -6.07
CA SER A 30 6.50 -41.89 -4.85
C SER A 30 6.88 -40.73 -3.94
N ILE A 31 6.51 -40.81 -2.66
CA ILE A 31 6.81 -39.80 -1.63
C ILE A 31 8.32 -39.77 -1.34
N LEU A 32 8.90 -38.57 -1.24
CA LEU A 32 10.29 -38.37 -0.82
C LEU A 32 10.36 -38.01 0.67
N ALA A 33 10.22 -39.01 1.54
CA ALA A 33 10.10 -38.82 2.99
C ALA A 33 11.26 -38.00 3.60
N TYR A 34 12.52 -38.31 3.30
CA TYR A 34 13.66 -37.56 3.84
C TYR A 34 13.67 -36.08 3.45
N LYS A 35 13.21 -35.74 2.23
CA LYS A 35 13.07 -34.33 1.82
C LYS A 35 11.91 -33.65 2.54
N ALA A 36 10.81 -34.38 2.79
CA ALA A 36 9.71 -33.84 3.56
C ALA A 36 10.14 -33.54 5.01
N ILE A 37 10.89 -34.47 5.64
CA ILE A 37 11.50 -34.27 6.96
C ILE A 37 12.38 -33.02 6.96
N ASP A 38 13.26 -32.84 5.97
CA ASP A 38 14.08 -31.62 5.88
C ASP A 38 13.24 -30.33 5.79
N ILE A 39 12.10 -30.36 5.10
CA ILE A 39 11.19 -29.20 5.04
C ILE A 39 10.64 -28.87 6.42
N PHE A 40 10.14 -29.86 7.16
CA PHE A 40 9.51 -29.65 8.47
C PHE A 40 10.51 -29.41 9.61
N ASP A 41 11.65 -30.09 9.61
CA ASP A 41 12.61 -30.03 10.72
C ASP A 41 13.63 -28.90 10.57
N LYS A 42 13.88 -28.42 9.34
CA LYS A 42 14.91 -27.40 9.07
C LYS A 42 14.34 -26.16 8.41
N VAL A 43 13.73 -26.31 7.24
CA VAL A 43 13.34 -25.17 6.39
C VAL A 43 12.25 -24.32 7.05
N ILE A 44 11.15 -24.94 7.48
CA ILE A 44 10.04 -24.22 8.13
C ILE A 44 10.49 -23.56 9.44
N PRO A 45 11.14 -24.26 10.39
CA PRO A 45 11.65 -23.64 11.62
C PRO A 45 12.60 -22.48 11.34
N GLN A 46 13.46 -22.60 10.32
CA GLN A 46 14.35 -21.52 9.92
C GLN A 46 13.55 -20.28 9.48
N PHE A 47 12.58 -20.42 8.57
CA PHE A 47 11.72 -19.30 8.15
C PHE A 47 10.95 -18.70 9.31
N VAL A 48 10.38 -19.51 10.21
CA VAL A 48 9.69 -19.01 11.41
C VAL A 48 10.64 -18.17 12.26
N SER A 49 11.83 -18.69 12.56
CA SER A 49 12.82 -17.99 13.40
C SER A 49 13.34 -16.69 12.80
N GLN A 50 13.40 -16.59 11.47
CA GLN A 50 13.90 -15.42 10.74
C GLN A 50 12.81 -14.40 10.41
N SER A 51 11.55 -14.83 10.25
CA SER A 51 10.48 -14.01 9.68
C SER A 51 9.28 -13.79 10.58
N LEU A 52 9.13 -14.51 11.69
CA LEU A 52 8.00 -14.35 12.62
C LEU A 52 8.43 -13.99 14.05
N ILE A 53 9.74 -14.02 14.35
CA ILE A 53 10.27 -13.68 15.66
C ILE A 53 10.85 -12.27 15.63
N TYR A 54 10.31 -11.37 16.45
CA TYR A 54 10.69 -9.95 16.50
C TYR A 54 12.21 -9.72 16.64
N LYS A 55 12.90 -10.55 17.44
CA LYS A 55 14.36 -10.44 17.65
C LYS A 55 15.17 -10.64 16.35
N ALA A 56 14.63 -11.36 15.37
CA ALA A 56 15.27 -11.55 14.07
C ALA A 56 14.89 -10.45 13.05
N MET A 57 13.93 -9.59 13.38
CA MET A 57 13.47 -8.51 12.52
C MET A 57 14.20 -7.20 12.80
N ASN A 58 14.16 -6.31 11.82
CA ASN A 58 14.50 -4.91 12.04
C ASN A 58 13.32 -4.21 12.75
N GLY A 59 13.41 -4.07 14.07
CA GLY A 59 12.35 -3.46 14.88
C GLY A 59 11.99 -2.04 14.45
N GLN A 60 12.96 -1.25 14.00
CA GLN A 60 12.71 0.13 13.52
C GLN A 60 11.90 0.13 12.23
N GLU A 61 12.21 -0.76 11.29
CA GLU A 61 11.45 -0.88 10.04
C GLU A 61 10.03 -1.41 10.28
N LEU A 62 9.87 -2.36 11.22
CA LEU A 62 8.55 -2.87 11.61
C LEU A 62 7.70 -1.77 12.24
N GLU A 63 8.25 -1.04 13.21
CA GLU A 63 7.56 0.07 13.87
C GLU A 63 7.19 1.16 12.86
N TYR A 64 8.11 1.52 11.95
CA TYR A 64 7.83 2.47 10.90
C TYR A 64 6.71 2.01 9.96
N HIS A 65 6.69 0.71 9.61
CA HIS A 65 5.63 0.14 8.78
C HIS A 65 4.27 0.29 9.46
N VAL A 66 4.15 -0.11 10.73
CA VAL A 66 2.90 -0.02 11.50
C VAL A 66 2.43 1.44 11.58
N LYS A 67 3.29 2.35 12.05
CA LYS A 67 2.96 3.78 12.17
C LYS A 67 2.54 4.40 10.85
N CYS A 68 3.19 4.01 9.75
CA CYS A 68 2.86 4.50 8.42
C CYS A 68 1.47 4.04 7.97
N VAL A 69 1.07 2.81 8.26
CA VAL A 69 -0.28 2.30 7.94
C VAL A 69 -1.34 2.94 8.84
N GLU A 70 -1.08 3.05 10.14
CA GLU A 70 -2.00 3.70 11.09
C GLU A 70 -2.23 5.17 10.73
N ASP A 71 -1.20 5.90 10.31
CA ASP A 71 -1.34 7.28 9.85
C ASP A 71 -2.09 7.41 8.52
N GLN A 72 -2.04 6.40 7.64
CA GLN A 72 -2.84 6.38 6.42
C GLN A 72 -4.33 6.20 6.73
N ASP A 73 -4.66 5.25 7.60
CA ASP A 73 -6.02 5.02 8.08
C ASP A 73 -6.57 6.25 8.83
N TRP A 74 -5.77 6.83 9.73
CA TRP A 74 -6.13 8.06 10.41
C TRP A 74 -6.39 9.20 9.41
N LEU A 75 -5.46 9.44 8.48
CA LEU A 75 -5.60 10.51 7.48
C LEU A 75 -6.88 10.35 6.65
N ARG A 76 -7.23 9.12 6.29
CA ARG A 76 -8.47 8.82 5.57
C ARG A 76 -9.72 9.19 6.36
N LYS A 77 -9.74 8.86 7.66
CA LYS A 77 -10.85 9.18 8.57
C LYS A 77 -11.00 10.69 8.81
N GLU A 78 -9.90 11.44 8.76
CA GLU A 78 -9.91 12.90 8.94
C GLU A 78 -10.44 13.69 7.72
N LEU A 79 -10.57 13.06 6.55
CA LEU A 79 -11.04 13.74 5.34
C LEU A 79 -12.43 14.35 5.52
N GLU A 80 -13.36 13.57 6.09
CA GLU A 80 -14.76 13.98 6.20
C GLU A 80 -14.93 15.23 7.07
N GLY A 81 -14.26 15.26 8.22
CA GLY A 81 -14.29 16.37 9.17
C GLY A 81 -13.72 17.68 8.59
N ARG A 82 -12.89 17.57 7.55
CA ARG A 82 -12.32 18.70 6.81
C ARG A 82 -13.06 19.04 5.51
N GLY A 83 -14.19 18.38 5.25
CA GLY A 83 -14.97 18.59 4.02
C GLY A 83 -14.24 18.12 2.75
N LEU A 84 -13.31 17.17 2.87
CA LEU A 84 -12.56 16.59 1.77
C LEU A 84 -13.10 15.20 1.42
N VAL A 85 -12.88 14.77 0.17
CA VAL A 85 -13.15 13.41 -0.33
C VAL A 85 -11.88 12.69 -0.77
N GLY A 86 -10.76 13.40 -0.82
CA GLY A 86 -9.46 12.83 -1.12
C GLY A 86 -8.32 13.78 -0.80
N PHE A 87 -7.13 13.21 -0.67
CA PHE A 87 -5.90 13.94 -0.42
C PHE A 87 -4.75 13.29 -1.19
N VAL A 88 -3.89 14.13 -1.80
CA VAL A 88 -2.70 13.68 -2.54
C VAL A 88 -1.49 14.42 -2.00
N VAL A 89 -0.63 13.72 -1.29
CA VAL A 89 0.58 14.31 -0.67
C VAL A 89 1.55 14.88 -1.72
N ASP A 90 2.16 16.03 -1.41
CA ASP A 90 3.29 16.56 -2.18
C ASP A 90 4.45 15.56 -2.17
N GLY A 91 5.14 15.43 -3.30
CA GLY A 91 6.24 14.49 -3.46
C GLY A 91 5.85 13.06 -3.85
N ALA A 92 4.54 12.75 -3.91
CA ALA A 92 4.03 11.43 -4.28
C ALA A 92 4.51 10.97 -5.67
N VAL A 93 4.72 9.67 -5.81
CA VAL A 93 5.02 9.01 -7.09
C VAL A 93 3.78 8.23 -7.53
N LEU A 94 2.96 8.90 -8.34
CA LEU A 94 1.73 8.34 -8.88
C LEU A 94 1.95 7.34 -10.03
N PRO A 95 2.86 7.58 -11.01
CA PRO A 95 3.07 6.62 -12.09
C PRO A 95 3.72 5.32 -11.60
N ARG A 96 3.33 4.20 -12.23
CA ARG A 96 3.85 2.86 -11.93
C ARG A 96 4.89 2.46 -12.97
N ALA A 97 5.71 1.47 -12.65
CA ALA A 97 6.80 1.04 -13.53
C ALA A 97 6.28 0.54 -14.89
N SER A 98 5.14 -0.16 -14.92
CA SER A 98 4.46 -0.51 -16.16
C SER A 98 2.97 -0.81 -15.91
N GLY A 99 2.21 -1.10 -16.97
CA GLY A 99 0.81 -1.54 -16.83
C GLY A 99 0.65 -2.91 -16.16
N ALA A 100 1.72 -3.71 -16.07
CA ALA A 100 1.72 -5.04 -15.46
C ALA A 100 2.45 -5.09 -14.10
N ASP A 101 3.15 -4.03 -13.73
CA ASP A 101 3.94 -3.94 -12.51
C ASP A 101 3.55 -2.70 -11.70
N ASP A 102 2.87 -2.93 -10.58
CA ASP A 102 2.37 -1.87 -9.70
C ASP A 102 3.45 -1.32 -8.76
N VAL A 103 4.75 -1.58 -8.96
CA VAL A 103 5.82 -0.84 -8.23
C VAL A 103 5.92 0.61 -8.73
N PRO A 104 6.38 1.58 -7.89
CA PRO A 104 6.49 2.96 -8.32
C PRO A 104 7.50 3.11 -9.47
N MET A 105 7.18 3.98 -10.42
CA MET A 105 8.13 4.36 -11.45
C MET A 105 9.38 4.94 -10.78
N LYS A 106 10.55 4.52 -11.27
CA LYS A 106 11.85 5.01 -10.81
C LYS A 106 12.41 5.99 -11.83
N ASP A 107 13.26 6.89 -11.35
CA ASP A 107 14.08 7.71 -12.25
C ASP A 107 14.90 6.77 -13.15
N SER A 108 14.87 7.06 -14.46
CA SER A 108 15.73 6.42 -15.43
C SER A 108 16.87 7.37 -15.80
N ARG A 109 17.82 6.90 -16.61
CA ARG A 109 18.88 7.78 -17.12
C ARG A 109 18.35 8.85 -18.07
N GLU A 110 17.21 8.59 -18.70
CA GLU A 110 16.63 9.38 -19.79
C GLU A 110 15.44 10.22 -19.31
N ASP A 111 14.70 9.71 -18.31
CA ASP A 111 13.48 10.30 -17.80
C ASP A 111 13.50 10.39 -16.27
N LYS A 112 13.22 11.59 -15.76
CA LYS A 112 13.02 11.82 -14.33
C LYS A 112 11.54 11.75 -14.00
N VAL A 113 11.20 11.03 -12.93
CA VAL A 113 9.81 10.91 -12.48
C VAL A 113 9.34 12.26 -11.95
N VAL A 114 8.25 12.76 -12.53
CA VAL A 114 7.58 13.96 -12.03
C VAL A 114 6.82 13.59 -10.76
N ARG A 115 7.30 14.09 -9.63
CA ARG A 115 6.61 13.97 -8.35
C ARG A 115 5.41 14.91 -8.31
N PHE A 116 4.35 14.46 -7.67
CA PHE A 116 3.15 15.26 -7.51
C PHE A 116 3.45 16.53 -6.70
N GLN A 117 2.89 17.66 -7.11
CA GLN A 117 2.94 18.92 -6.37
C GLN A 117 1.55 19.54 -6.42
N SER A 118 1.03 19.86 -5.25
CA SER A 118 -0.27 20.51 -5.10
C SER A 118 -0.23 21.96 -5.60
N PRO A 119 -1.31 22.44 -6.24
CA PRO A 119 -1.49 23.87 -6.48
C PRO A 119 -1.84 24.57 -5.18
N ASP A 120 -1.35 25.80 -5.00
CA ASP A 120 -1.53 26.57 -3.76
C ASP A 120 -3.00 26.72 -3.33
N THR A 121 -3.91 26.83 -4.30
CA THR A 121 -5.36 26.99 -4.07
C THR A 121 -6.04 25.76 -3.49
N LEU A 122 -5.45 24.58 -3.62
CA LEU A 122 -5.96 23.32 -3.07
C LEU A 122 -5.03 22.73 -2.01
N ARG A 123 -3.98 23.46 -1.63
CA ARG A 123 -2.99 22.96 -0.69
C ARG A 123 -3.55 22.95 0.72
N THR A 124 -3.40 21.81 1.39
CA THR A 124 -3.75 21.63 2.80
C THR A 124 -2.71 20.77 3.50
N SER A 125 -2.72 20.78 4.84
CA SER A 125 -1.74 20.10 5.66
C SER A 125 -2.38 19.30 6.79
N PHE A 126 -1.76 18.17 7.12
CA PHE A 126 -2.16 17.27 8.19
C PHE A 126 -0.96 16.97 9.09
N GLU A 127 -1.19 16.93 10.39
CA GLU A 127 -0.21 16.49 11.39
C GLU A 127 -0.47 15.01 11.66
N LEU A 128 0.47 14.17 11.25
CA LEU A 128 0.34 12.73 11.41
C LEU A 128 0.65 12.33 12.87
N PRO A 129 -0.28 11.67 13.59
CA PRO A 129 -0.13 11.42 15.01
C PRO A 129 0.99 10.41 15.34
N ASN A 130 1.19 9.38 14.52
CA ASN A 130 2.12 8.29 14.85
C ASN A 130 3.54 8.56 14.34
N LEU A 131 3.68 9.02 13.09
CA LEU A 131 4.96 9.42 12.51
C LEU A 131 5.45 10.80 13.00
N GLN A 132 4.61 11.55 13.72
CA GLN A 132 4.93 12.86 14.30
C GLN A 132 5.52 13.84 13.29
N LYS A 133 4.89 13.90 12.10
CA LYS A 133 5.31 14.80 11.03
C LYS A 133 4.11 15.48 10.37
N THR A 134 4.31 16.70 9.91
CA THR A 134 3.34 17.38 9.07
C THR A 134 3.55 17.01 7.62
N ILE A 135 2.49 16.63 6.93
CA ILE A 135 2.47 16.45 5.47
C ILE A 135 1.61 17.54 4.83
N SER A 136 1.98 17.96 3.63
CA SER A 136 1.20 18.91 2.82
C SER A 136 0.90 18.31 1.46
N GLY A 137 -0.21 18.70 0.86
CA GLY A 137 -0.66 18.13 -0.41
C GLY A 137 -1.97 18.74 -0.88
N MET A 138 -2.50 18.19 -1.96
CA MET A 138 -3.75 18.64 -2.57
C MET A 138 -4.92 18.00 -1.85
N GLY A 139 -5.75 18.82 -1.19
CA GLY A 139 -7.06 18.41 -0.68
C GLY A 139 -8.12 18.53 -1.77
N ILE A 140 -8.88 17.47 -1.98
CA ILE A 140 -10.00 17.43 -2.93
C ILE A 140 -11.29 17.66 -2.14
N PRO A 141 -11.96 18.82 -2.29
CA PRO A 141 -13.16 19.13 -1.50
C PRO A 141 -14.36 18.29 -1.95
N LYS A 142 -15.34 18.14 -1.05
CA LYS A 142 -16.66 17.60 -1.39
C LYS A 142 -17.30 18.39 -2.54
N GLY A 143 -17.97 17.69 -3.45
CA GLY A 143 -18.60 18.26 -4.64
C GLY A 143 -18.08 17.62 -5.92
N ILE A 144 -18.14 18.38 -7.02
CA ILE A 144 -17.69 17.92 -8.33
C ILE A 144 -16.29 18.49 -8.60
N THR A 145 -15.30 17.60 -8.71
CA THR A 145 -13.94 17.95 -9.13
C THR A 145 -13.68 17.44 -10.54
N LEU A 146 -13.29 18.33 -11.45
CA LEU A 146 -12.97 17.97 -12.83
C LEU A 146 -11.45 17.97 -13.05
N ILE A 147 -10.91 16.82 -13.47
CA ILE A 147 -9.49 16.68 -13.85
C ILE A 147 -9.37 16.81 -15.36
N VAL A 148 -8.88 17.96 -15.84
CA VAL A 148 -8.74 18.29 -17.27
C VAL A 148 -7.28 18.30 -17.73
N GLY A 149 -7.06 18.35 -19.05
CA GLY A 149 -5.74 18.40 -19.68
C GLY A 149 -5.62 17.52 -20.93
N GLY A 150 -4.54 17.70 -21.70
CA GLY A 150 -4.29 16.97 -22.95
C GLY A 150 -4.12 15.45 -22.77
N GLY A 151 -4.16 14.70 -23.87
CA GLY A 151 -3.87 13.26 -23.87
C GLY A 151 -2.46 12.97 -23.35
N PHE A 152 -2.30 11.95 -22.50
CA PHE A 152 -1.01 11.56 -21.90
C PHE A 152 -0.41 12.53 -20.85
N HIS A 153 -1.16 13.52 -20.36
CA HIS A 153 -0.71 14.43 -19.29
C HIS A 153 -0.97 13.91 -17.85
N GLY A 154 -1.04 12.59 -17.63
CA GLY A 154 -1.13 12.03 -16.26
C GLY A 154 -2.50 12.09 -15.56
N LYS A 155 -3.58 12.54 -16.22
CA LYS A 155 -4.94 12.56 -15.65
C LYS A 155 -5.38 11.19 -15.13
N SER A 156 -5.27 10.17 -15.97
CA SER A 156 -5.63 8.80 -15.60
C SER A 156 -4.72 8.27 -14.50
N THR A 157 -3.46 8.71 -14.45
CA THR A 157 -2.50 8.31 -13.40
C THR A 157 -2.94 8.84 -12.04
N LEU A 158 -3.29 10.13 -11.97
CA LEU A 158 -3.84 10.74 -10.76
C LEU A 158 -5.15 10.04 -10.33
N LEU A 159 -6.07 9.84 -11.26
CA LEU A 159 -7.35 9.20 -10.95
C LEU A 159 -7.17 7.73 -10.52
N SER A 160 -6.21 7.01 -11.10
CA SER A 160 -5.91 5.63 -10.71
C SER A 160 -5.29 5.55 -9.32
N ALA A 161 -4.46 6.52 -8.94
CA ALA A 161 -3.94 6.61 -7.58
C ALA A 161 -5.05 6.87 -6.56
N LEU A 162 -5.96 7.81 -6.86
CA LEU A 162 -7.13 8.10 -6.02
C LEU A 162 -8.09 6.92 -5.94
N GLN A 163 -8.34 6.20 -7.04
CA GLN A 163 -9.17 4.99 -7.03
C GLN A 163 -8.67 3.97 -5.98
N LEU A 164 -7.36 3.84 -5.83
CA LEU A 164 -6.73 2.91 -4.91
C LEU A 164 -6.47 3.51 -3.52
N GLY A 165 -6.85 4.78 -3.29
CA GLY A 165 -6.67 5.50 -2.03
C GLY A 165 -7.59 5.04 -0.90
N ILE A 166 -8.56 4.17 -1.20
CA ILE A 166 -9.36 3.46 -0.19
C ILE A 166 -8.53 2.41 0.58
N TYR A 167 -7.36 2.03 0.05
CA TYR A 167 -6.51 1.00 0.62
C TYR A 167 -5.18 1.59 1.08
N ASP A 168 -4.69 1.12 2.22
CA ASP A 168 -3.36 1.47 2.69
C ASP A 168 -2.28 0.84 1.78
N LYS A 169 -1.16 1.55 1.68
CA LYS A 169 0.01 1.17 0.91
C LYS A 169 1.18 0.86 1.83
N ILE A 170 2.05 -0.02 1.34
CA ILE A 170 3.30 -0.30 2.01
C ILE A 170 4.17 0.96 1.98
N PRO A 171 5.03 1.19 2.99
CA PRO A 171 6.02 2.24 2.91
C PRO A 171 6.90 2.09 1.66
N LYS A 172 7.28 3.21 1.06
CA LYS A 172 8.01 3.35 -0.21
C LYS A 172 7.19 3.04 -1.47
N ASP A 173 5.86 2.86 -1.38
CA ASP A 173 4.99 2.68 -2.55
C ASP A 173 4.86 3.97 -3.40
N GLY A 174 5.08 5.14 -2.80
CA GLY A 174 4.93 6.46 -3.42
C GLY A 174 3.50 7.01 -3.38
N ARG A 175 2.53 6.23 -2.91
CA ARG A 175 1.10 6.60 -2.78
C ARG A 175 0.56 6.41 -1.36
N GLU A 176 1.44 6.28 -0.36
CA GLU A 176 1.08 6.03 1.04
C GLU A 176 0.07 7.05 1.53
N PHE A 177 0.39 8.34 1.41
CA PHE A 177 -0.52 9.42 1.81
C PHE A 177 -1.32 9.96 0.62
N VAL A 178 -1.75 9.06 -0.27
CA VAL A 178 -2.73 9.33 -1.32
C VAL A 178 -4.00 8.56 -0.96
N VAL A 179 -4.92 9.25 -0.28
CA VAL A 179 -6.12 8.64 0.30
C VAL A 179 -7.38 9.24 -0.30
N CYS A 180 -8.48 8.48 -0.25
CA CYS A 180 -9.82 8.95 -0.59
C CYS A 180 -10.85 8.34 0.36
N ASP A 181 -12.06 8.90 0.34
CA ASP A 181 -13.22 8.39 1.09
C ASP A 181 -13.36 6.87 0.87
N ASP A 182 -13.54 6.12 1.96
CA ASP A 182 -13.58 4.65 1.97
C ASP A 182 -14.74 4.05 1.17
N LYS A 183 -15.75 4.86 0.85
CA LYS A 183 -16.89 4.51 0.00
C LYS A 183 -16.69 4.89 -1.47
N SER A 184 -15.50 5.36 -1.85
CA SER A 184 -15.21 5.75 -3.23
C SER A 184 -15.32 4.56 -4.19
N VAL A 185 -16.11 4.72 -5.25
CA VAL A 185 -16.28 3.71 -6.30
C VAL A 185 -15.89 4.29 -7.65
N LYS A 186 -15.05 3.57 -8.39
CA LYS A 186 -14.78 3.90 -9.79
C LYS A 186 -15.85 3.28 -10.69
N ILE A 187 -16.58 4.14 -11.39
CA ILE A 187 -17.58 3.74 -12.37
C ILE A 187 -16.95 3.74 -13.76
N ARG A 188 -17.33 2.77 -14.59
CA ARG A 188 -17.02 2.69 -16.02
C ARG A 188 -18.19 2.02 -16.75
N ALA A 189 -18.33 2.30 -18.03
CA ALA A 189 -19.17 1.49 -18.89
C ALA A 189 -18.63 0.05 -18.93
N GLU A 190 -19.55 -0.90 -18.95
CA GLU A 190 -19.28 -2.33 -19.07
C GLU A 190 -20.44 -2.92 -19.88
N ASP A 191 -20.17 -3.18 -21.15
CA ASP A 191 -21.19 -3.58 -22.10
C ASP A 191 -21.69 -5.00 -21.78
N GLY A 192 -23.00 -5.17 -21.64
CA GLY A 192 -23.65 -6.48 -21.48
C GLY A 192 -23.87 -6.96 -20.04
N ARG A 193 -23.54 -6.17 -19.02
CA ARG A 193 -24.06 -6.34 -17.65
C ARG A 193 -25.18 -5.35 -17.36
#